data_AF-A0A2N2T1K4-F1
#
_entry.id   AF-A0A2N2T1K4-F1
#
_cell.length_a   1.000
_cell.length_b   1.000
_cell.length_c   1.000
_cell.angle_alpha   90.00
_cell.angle_beta   90.00
_cell.angle_gamma   90.00
#
_symmetry.space_group_name_H-M   'P 1'
#
loop_
_entity.id
_entity.type
_entity.pdbx_description
1 polymer ?
#
loop_
_entity_poly.entity_id
_entity_poly.type
_entity_poly.pdbx_seq_one_letter_code
_entity_poly.pdbx_strand_id
1 'polypeptide(L)'
;MLLHTRKDVKTISQESWKYKVFHDFEAIVTDPGKAFPCTLGVAGFAADQLRFAFIEHDVMSATAAEQLAATLQTFVPSARSFGKNTSLVVFFTESRDIGTERYKDIFWSLLNKLHALDARPWPATIPRNSNDKDWEFSFAGEPIFVVCNTPSHKARMSRYASTFMITFQPRWVFDGVIGTNAPNSDKIKREIRRRLHIFDSIPPSPDLGAYGDSDNREWKQYFLGDDNKLKEECCPFHHHSSAQRPTVQKTSLVKLPIAIQSLLPPTGSVEVQVDTPFRTHTLHQHKTDETLHIVQGEIHFQLDGATIRCKAGDRLLLPANTPHASTAGEDGCLYVIATRLVPERSVQSKETEAEHV
;
A
#
# COMPACT_ATOMS: atom_id res chain seq x y z
N MET A 1 -1.65 -12.27 -7.04
CA MET A 1 -0.72 -13.07 -6.21
C MET A 1 -1.50 -14.01 -5.32
N LEU A 2 -0.89 -15.08 -4.80
CA LEU A 2 -1.63 -16.11 -4.05
C LEU A 2 -1.97 -15.60 -2.63
N LEU A 3 -3.26 -15.46 -2.34
CA LEU A 3 -3.79 -15.26 -1.00
C LEU A 3 -4.12 -16.62 -0.41
N HIS A 4 -3.66 -16.90 0.79
CA HIS A 4 -3.87 -18.19 1.45
C HIS A 4 -5.04 -18.10 2.45
N THR A 5 -5.88 -19.13 2.47
CA THR A 5 -6.78 -19.45 3.58
C THR A 5 -6.04 -20.26 4.65
N ARG A 6 -6.67 -20.52 5.81
CA ARG A 6 -6.07 -21.43 6.81
C ARG A 6 -5.86 -22.83 6.25
N LYS A 7 -6.77 -23.29 5.37
CA LYS A 7 -6.66 -24.60 4.73
C LYS A 7 -5.45 -24.66 3.80
N ASP A 8 -5.20 -23.61 3.03
CA ASP A 8 -4.05 -23.56 2.11
C ASP A 8 -2.71 -23.56 2.87
N VAL A 9 -2.64 -22.86 4.02
CA VAL A 9 -1.40 -22.88 4.83
C VAL A 9 -1.13 -24.27 5.40
N LYS A 10 -2.17 -25.03 5.77
CA LYS A 10 -2.03 -26.40 6.28
C LYS A 10 -1.51 -27.40 5.24
N THR A 11 -1.54 -27.08 3.95
CA THR A 11 -0.93 -27.92 2.91
C THR A 11 0.55 -27.60 2.67
N ILE A 12 1.08 -26.54 3.29
CA ILE A 12 2.50 -26.18 3.22
C ILE A 12 3.30 -27.14 4.11
N SER A 13 4.52 -27.50 3.69
CA SER A 13 5.43 -28.33 4.50
C SER A 13 5.63 -27.73 5.90
N GLN A 14 5.54 -28.57 6.94
CA GLN A 14 5.72 -28.16 8.33
C GLN A 14 7.12 -27.62 8.63
N GLU A 15 8.10 -28.00 7.83
CA GLU A 15 9.47 -27.50 7.95
C GLU A 15 9.62 -26.07 7.43
N SER A 16 8.69 -25.62 6.58
CA SER A 16 8.68 -24.28 5.99
C SER A 16 8.48 -23.20 7.05
N TRP A 17 9.19 -22.09 6.89
CA TRP A 17 9.03 -20.91 7.74
C TRP A 17 7.59 -20.35 7.70
N LYS A 18 6.90 -20.47 6.55
CA LYS A 18 5.50 -20.02 6.36
C LYS A 18 4.54 -20.75 7.29
N TYR A 19 4.72 -22.07 7.39
CA TYR A 19 3.92 -22.91 8.28
C TYR A 19 4.19 -22.54 9.74
N LYS A 20 5.47 -22.44 10.12
CA LYS A 20 5.90 -22.10 11.49
C LYS A 20 5.36 -20.74 11.95
N VAL A 21 5.57 -19.68 11.17
CA VAL A 21 5.11 -18.33 11.54
C VAL A 21 3.57 -18.22 11.61
N PHE A 22 2.87 -18.92 10.72
CA PHE A 22 1.41 -19.00 10.78
C PHE A 22 0.95 -19.70 12.06
N HIS A 23 1.60 -20.78 12.46
CA HIS A 23 1.26 -21.50 13.70
C HIS A 23 1.60 -20.71 14.96
N ASP A 24 2.70 -19.95 14.96
CA ASP A 24 2.99 -19.01 16.05
C ASP A 24 1.87 -17.96 16.19
N PHE A 25 1.42 -17.40 15.07
CA PHE A 25 0.29 -16.47 15.03
C PHE A 25 -1.02 -17.13 15.50
N GLU A 26 -1.34 -18.33 15.00
CA GLU A 26 -2.53 -19.10 15.39
C GLU A 26 -2.53 -19.36 16.90
N ALA A 27 -1.39 -19.78 17.45
CA ALA A 27 -1.24 -20.03 18.88
C ALA A 27 -1.52 -18.77 19.71
N ILE A 28 -1.02 -17.61 19.28
CA ILE A 28 -1.26 -16.32 19.96
C ILE A 28 -2.75 -15.92 19.90
N VAL A 29 -3.39 -16.04 18.73
CA VAL A 29 -4.77 -15.59 18.51
C VAL A 29 -5.79 -16.51 19.19
N THR A 30 -5.46 -17.80 19.30
CA THR A 30 -6.37 -18.84 19.83
C THR A 30 -6.04 -19.29 21.25
N ASP A 31 -5.05 -18.68 21.92
CA ASP A 31 -4.65 -19.04 23.29
C ASP A 31 -5.85 -18.95 24.26
N PRO A 32 -6.33 -20.08 24.82
CA PRO A 32 -7.44 -20.07 25.76
C PRO A 32 -7.06 -19.46 27.12
N GLY A 33 -5.77 -19.43 27.47
CA GLY A 33 -5.25 -18.84 28.70
C GLY A 33 -5.00 -17.34 28.60
N LYS A 34 -4.87 -16.79 27.38
CA LYS A 34 -4.67 -15.37 27.13
C LYS A 34 -5.61 -14.88 26.03
N ALA A 35 -6.71 -14.25 26.44
CA ALA A 35 -7.68 -13.71 25.49
C ALA A 35 -7.05 -12.61 24.62
N PHE A 36 -6.76 -12.93 23.35
CA PHE A 36 -6.21 -11.97 22.41
C PHE A 36 -7.07 -10.69 22.36
N PRO A 37 -6.48 -9.48 22.40
CA PRO A 37 -7.25 -8.26 22.62
C PRO A 37 -8.24 -7.92 21.50
N CYS A 38 -7.90 -8.20 20.24
CA CYS A 38 -8.77 -7.89 19.11
C CYS A 38 -9.84 -8.96 18.90
N THR A 39 -11.05 -8.72 19.42
CA THR A 39 -12.20 -9.64 19.27
C THR A 39 -12.58 -9.88 17.81
N LEU A 40 -12.42 -8.87 16.94
CA LEU A 40 -12.73 -8.99 15.52
C LEU A 40 -11.73 -9.91 14.79
N GLY A 41 -10.45 -9.80 15.11
CA GLY A 41 -9.41 -10.68 14.57
C GLY A 41 -9.64 -12.14 14.97
N VAL A 42 -9.96 -12.40 16.25
CA VAL A 42 -10.31 -13.75 16.73
C VAL A 42 -11.54 -14.30 16.00
N ALA A 43 -12.61 -13.50 15.89
CA ALA A 43 -13.84 -13.92 15.23
C ALA A 43 -13.63 -14.17 13.73
N GLY A 44 -12.87 -13.30 13.05
CA GLY A 44 -12.50 -13.49 11.64
C GLY A 44 -11.66 -14.74 11.45
N PHE A 45 -10.68 -14.99 12.32
CA PHE A 45 -9.82 -16.17 12.25
C PHE A 45 -10.63 -17.46 12.40
N ALA A 46 -11.48 -17.53 13.42
CA ALA A 46 -12.36 -18.68 13.66
C ALA A 46 -13.27 -18.98 12.46
N ALA A 47 -13.82 -17.93 11.82
CA ALA A 47 -14.73 -18.01 10.69
C ALA A 47 -14.03 -18.10 9.30
N ASP A 48 -12.70 -18.31 9.25
CA ASP A 48 -11.92 -18.41 8.01
C ASP A 48 -11.98 -17.16 7.09
N GLN A 49 -12.16 -15.98 7.69
CA GLN A 49 -12.33 -14.71 6.97
C GLN A 49 -11.02 -13.97 6.73
N LEU A 50 -9.93 -14.42 7.36
CA LEU A 50 -8.59 -13.87 7.17
C LEU A 50 -7.97 -14.44 5.90
N ARG A 51 -7.12 -13.64 5.27
CA ARG A 51 -6.21 -14.09 4.22
C ARG A 51 -4.78 -13.88 4.66
N PHE A 52 -3.91 -14.79 4.24
CA PHE A 52 -2.50 -14.78 4.61
C PHE A 52 -1.63 -14.61 3.37
N ALA A 53 -0.56 -13.86 3.51
CA ALA A 53 0.48 -13.73 2.49
C ALA A 53 1.87 -13.78 3.13
N PHE A 54 2.86 -14.19 2.35
CA PHE A 54 4.21 -14.43 2.81
C PHE A 54 5.20 -13.75 1.86
N ILE A 55 6.03 -12.86 2.39
CA ILE A 55 7.04 -12.12 1.64
C ILE A 55 8.42 -12.61 2.09
N GLU A 56 9.15 -13.25 1.16
CA GLU A 56 10.45 -13.88 1.41
C GLU A 56 11.64 -12.96 1.10
N HIS A 57 11.36 -11.76 0.62
CA HIS A 57 12.39 -10.77 0.31
C HIS A 57 12.75 -9.93 1.53
N ASP A 58 13.97 -9.39 1.53
CA ASP A 58 14.41 -8.41 2.50
C ASP A 58 13.39 -7.27 2.61
N VAL A 59 12.98 -6.95 3.85
CA VAL A 59 11.91 -5.99 4.14
C VAL A 59 12.18 -4.57 3.62
N MET A 60 13.46 -4.24 3.36
CA MET A 60 13.86 -2.95 2.80
C MET A 60 13.97 -2.95 1.27
N SER A 61 13.92 -4.12 0.63
CA SER A 61 14.01 -4.25 -0.82
C SER A 61 12.81 -3.62 -1.56
N ALA A 62 13.01 -3.23 -2.82
CA ALA A 62 11.92 -2.81 -3.69
C ALA A 62 10.96 -3.97 -3.99
N THR A 63 11.51 -5.17 -4.20
CA THR A 63 10.73 -6.38 -4.50
C THR A 63 9.76 -6.75 -3.37
N ALA A 64 10.15 -6.59 -2.10
CA ALA A 64 9.22 -6.79 -0.98
C ALA A 64 8.01 -5.83 -1.05
N ALA A 65 8.24 -4.55 -1.38
CA ALA A 65 7.17 -3.57 -1.51
C ALA A 65 6.29 -3.83 -2.74
N GLU A 66 6.87 -4.18 -3.89
CA GLU A 66 6.14 -4.57 -5.11
C GLU A 66 5.28 -5.82 -4.87
N GLN A 67 5.84 -6.82 -4.18
CA GLN A 67 5.13 -8.04 -3.80
C GLN A 67 3.98 -7.71 -2.83
N LEU A 68 4.21 -6.85 -1.83
CA LEU A 68 3.15 -6.41 -0.92
C LEU A 68 2.04 -5.65 -1.65
N ALA A 69 2.39 -4.75 -2.56
CA ALA A 69 1.45 -4.00 -3.39
C ALA A 69 0.61 -4.95 -4.26
N ALA A 70 1.22 -5.92 -4.94
CA ALA A 70 0.51 -6.90 -5.74
C ALA A 70 -0.43 -7.79 -4.89
N THR A 71 -0.03 -8.11 -3.64
CA THR A 71 -0.90 -8.81 -2.68
C THR A 71 -2.13 -7.97 -2.35
N LEU A 72 -1.95 -6.69 -1.99
CA LEU A 72 -3.04 -5.79 -1.66
C LEU A 72 -3.97 -5.53 -2.85
N GLN A 73 -3.41 -5.39 -4.06
CA GLN A 73 -4.19 -5.29 -5.31
C GLN A 73 -5.06 -6.53 -5.56
N THR A 74 -4.66 -7.70 -5.05
CA THR A 74 -5.47 -8.93 -5.11
C THR A 74 -6.50 -8.97 -3.97
N PHE A 75 -6.10 -8.60 -2.76
CA PHE A 75 -6.91 -8.70 -1.55
C PHE A 75 -8.05 -7.69 -1.51
N VAL A 76 -7.76 -6.40 -1.70
CA VAL A 76 -8.72 -5.30 -1.48
C VAL A 76 -10.00 -5.48 -2.32
N PRO A 77 -9.93 -5.74 -3.65
CA PRO A 77 -11.15 -5.91 -4.45
C PRO A 77 -12.02 -7.11 -4.02
N SER A 78 -11.41 -8.13 -3.40
CA SER A 78 -12.09 -9.35 -2.99
C SER A 78 -12.49 -9.34 -1.51
N ALA A 79 -12.03 -8.38 -0.71
CA ALA A 79 -12.07 -8.42 0.75
C ALA A 79 -13.49 -8.64 1.30
N ARG A 80 -14.49 -7.97 0.73
CA ARG A 80 -15.90 -8.11 1.14
C ARG A 80 -16.45 -9.53 0.98
N SER A 81 -15.92 -10.31 0.02
CA SER A 81 -16.34 -11.71 -0.18
C SER A 81 -15.79 -12.67 0.87
N PHE A 82 -14.76 -12.27 1.62
CA PHE A 82 -14.15 -13.11 2.66
C PHE A 82 -14.92 -13.04 3.99
N GLY A 83 -15.77 -12.03 4.17
CA GLY A 83 -16.66 -11.89 5.31
C GLY A 83 -16.47 -10.59 6.10
N LYS A 84 -17.37 -10.36 7.05
CA LYS A 84 -17.49 -9.08 7.77
C LYS A 84 -16.30 -8.73 8.67
N ASN A 85 -15.53 -9.71 9.13
CA ASN A 85 -14.36 -9.54 9.99
C ASN A 85 -13.05 -9.83 9.23
N THR A 86 -13.00 -9.55 7.93
CA THR A 86 -11.82 -9.87 7.12
C THR A 86 -10.61 -9.03 7.50
N SER A 87 -9.42 -9.59 7.30
CA SER A 87 -8.14 -8.89 7.34
C SER A 87 -7.14 -9.68 6.50
N LEU A 88 -6.16 -8.97 5.94
CA LEU A 88 -4.97 -9.58 5.34
C LEU A 88 -3.85 -9.54 6.36
N VAL A 89 -3.31 -10.70 6.73
CA VAL A 89 -2.13 -10.82 7.58
C VAL A 89 -0.95 -11.19 6.70
N VAL A 90 0.06 -10.32 6.67
CA VAL A 90 1.27 -10.52 5.85
C VAL A 90 2.46 -10.77 6.76
N PHE A 91 3.14 -11.88 6.52
CA PHE A 91 4.35 -12.27 7.24
C PHE A 91 5.59 -12.01 6.38
N PHE A 92 6.64 -11.50 7.03
CA PHE A 92 7.97 -11.33 6.43
C PHE A 92 8.95 -12.28 7.11
N THR A 93 10.06 -12.60 6.44
CA THR A 93 11.11 -13.49 6.97
C THR A 93 11.97 -12.85 8.06
N GLU A 94 11.91 -11.54 8.23
CA GLU A 94 12.67 -10.80 9.23
C GLU A 94 12.22 -11.18 10.65
N SER A 95 13.08 -11.89 11.38
CA SER A 95 12.83 -12.38 12.75
C SER A 95 13.75 -11.77 13.80
N ARG A 96 14.71 -10.94 13.39
CA ARG A 96 15.73 -10.39 14.29
C ARG A 96 15.13 -9.39 15.26
N ASP A 97 15.66 -9.34 16.48
CA ASP A 97 15.35 -8.26 17.41
C ASP A 97 16.24 -7.05 17.08
N ILE A 98 15.74 -6.14 16.24
CA ILE A 98 16.45 -4.95 15.76
C ILE A 98 15.95 -3.65 16.43
N GLY A 99 15.08 -3.77 17.44
CA GLY A 99 14.47 -2.67 18.15
C GLY A 99 13.21 -2.12 17.48
N THR A 100 12.26 -1.65 18.31
CA THR A 100 10.96 -1.15 17.84
C THR A 100 11.08 0.12 16.98
N GLU A 101 12.01 1.03 17.26
CA GLU A 101 12.21 2.21 16.40
C GLU A 101 12.68 1.83 14.99
N ARG A 102 13.56 0.83 14.86
CA ARG A 102 13.99 0.37 13.55
C ARG A 102 12.84 -0.28 12.76
N TYR A 103 12.03 -1.09 13.43
CA TYR A 103 10.83 -1.65 12.81
C TYR A 103 9.80 -0.59 12.43
N LYS A 104 9.69 0.48 13.21
CA LYS A 104 8.84 1.63 12.88
C LYS A 104 9.29 2.31 11.59
N ASP A 105 10.59 2.53 11.42
CA ASP A 105 11.14 3.07 10.16
C ASP A 105 10.85 2.16 8.96
N ILE A 106 11.05 0.85 9.13
CA ILE A 106 10.75 -0.16 8.09
C ILE A 106 9.27 -0.12 7.72
N PHE A 107 8.40 -0.12 8.73
CA PHE A 107 6.94 -0.08 8.58
C PHE A 107 6.47 1.15 7.79
N TRP A 108 6.90 2.35 8.20
CA TRP A 108 6.50 3.58 7.51
C TRP A 108 7.13 3.70 6.12
N SER A 109 8.36 3.22 5.93
CA SER A 109 8.98 3.12 4.60
C SER A 109 8.16 2.23 3.67
N LEU A 110 7.67 1.08 4.15
CA LEU A 110 6.79 0.21 3.38
C LEU A 110 5.45 0.88 3.05
N LEU A 111 4.80 1.56 3.99
CA LEU A 111 3.55 2.28 3.70
C LEU A 111 3.72 3.40 2.67
N ASN A 112 4.83 4.15 2.74
CA ASN A 112 5.15 5.17 1.74
C ASN A 112 5.42 4.55 0.35
N LYS A 113 6.15 3.44 0.28
CA LYS A 113 6.36 2.69 -0.98
C LYS A 113 5.05 2.14 -1.53
N LEU A 114 4.18 1.60 -0.67
CA LEU A 114 2.86 1.12 -1.08
C LEU A 114 2.01 2.24 -1.67
N HIS A 115 1.97 3.40 -1.02
CA HIS A 115 1.26 4.56 -1.55
C HIS A 115 1.77 4.95 -2.94
N ALA A 116 3.09 4.94 -3.15
CA ALA A 116 3.69 5.23 -4.46
C ALA A 116 3.43 4.15 -5.54
N LEU A 117 3.16 2.91 -5.12
CA LEU A 117 2.89 1.76 -6.00
C LEU A 117 1.39 1.54 -6.26
N ASP A 118 0.51 2.29 -5.60
CA ASP A 118 -0.93 2.14 -5.79
C ASP A 118 -1.33 2.64 -7.18
N ALA A 119 -1.98 1.76 -7.95
CA ALA A 119 -2.47 2.09 -9.27
C ALA A 119 -3.85 2.79 -9.23
N ARG A 120 -4.51 2.79 -8.07
CA ARG A 120 -5.78 3.50 -7.87
C ARG A 120 -5.52 4.87 -7.25
N PRO A 121 -6.31 5.90 -7.62
CA PRO A 121 -6.21 7.19 -6.97
C PRO A 121 -6.59 7.07 -5.50
N TRP A 122 -6.01 7.94 -4.68
CA TRP A 122 -6.42 8.09 -3.28
C TRP A 122 -7.93 8.40 -3.20
N PRO A 123 -8.69 7.78 -2.28
CA PRO A 123 -10.12 7.99 -2.17
C PRO A 123 -10.47 9.47 -1.96
N ALA A 124 -11.41 10.00 -2.74
CA ALA A 124 -11.78 11.42 -2.68
C ALA A 124 -12.39 11.83 -1.32
N THR A 125 -12.94 10.87 -0.58
CA THR A 125 -13.56 11.08 0.74
C THR A 125 -12.56 11.04 1.89
N ILE A 126 -11.32 10.62 1.66
CA ILE A 126 -10.28 10.52 2.69
C ILE A 126 -9.33 11.70 2.54
N PRO A 127 -9.12 12.53 3.59
CA PRO A 127 -8.19 13.64 3.56
C PRO A 127 -6.78 13.21 3.13
N ARG A 128 -6.04 14.10 2.47
CA ARG A 128 -4.62 13.89 2.13
C ARG A 128 -3.69 14.25 3.30
N ASN A 129 -4.14 15.17 4.15
CA ASN A 129 -3.40 15.61 5.33
C ASN A 129 -3.47 14.53 6.43
N SER A 130 -2.33 13.94 6.79
CA SER A 130 -2.24 12.91 7.84
C SER A 130 -2.56 13.43 9.24
N ASN A 131 -2.58 14.75 9.44
CA ASN A 131 -3.05 15.39 10.67
C ASN A 131 -4.55 15.69 10.66
N ASP A 132 -5.31 15.24 9.67
CA ASP A 132 -6.78 15.25 9.72
C ASP A 132 -7.29 14.10 10.60
N LYS A 133 -8.37 14.34 11.34
CA LYS A 133 -9.02 13.34 12.21
C LYS A 133 -9.65 12.18 11.42
N ASP A 134 -10.02 12.44 10.16
CA ASP A 134 -10.63 11.48 9.26
C ASP A 134 -9.60 10.87 8.28
N TRP A 135 -8.30 11.19 8.44
CA TRP A 135 -7.25 10.56 7.64
C TRP A 135 -7.09 9.08 7.99
N GLU A 136 -6.92 8.26 6.96
CA GLU A 136 -6.56 6.84 7.08
C GLU A 136 -5.71 6.43 5.88
N PHE A 137 -4.73 5.55 6.07
CA PHE A 137 -3.97 4.98 4.97
C PHE A 137 -4.92 4.30 3.99
N SER A 138 -4.77 4.59 2.69
CA SER A 138 -5.63 4.02 1.67
C SER A 138 -4.80 3.32 0.60
N PHE A 139 -5.29 2.18 0.13
CA PHE A 139 -4.69 1.43 -0.97
C PHE A 139 -5.78 0.77 -1.83
N ALA A 140 -5.60 0.75 -3.15
CA ALA A 140 -6.56 0.27 -4.13
C ALA A 140 -7.95 0.96 -4.01
N GLY A 141 -7.96 2.23 -3.60
CA GLY A 141 -9.17 3.02 -3.41
C GLY A 141 -9.97 2.70 -2.14
N GLU A 142 -9.41 1.93 -1.20
CA GLU A 142 -10.04 1.57 0.07
C GLU A 142 -9.23 2.13 1.25
N PRO A 143 -9.85 2.82 2.22
CA PRO A 143 -9.22 3.13 3.51
C PRO A 143 -9.01 1.86 4.34
N ILE A 144 -7.82 1.73 4.93
CA ILE A 144 -7.34 0.51 5.58
C ILE A 144 -6.67 0.87 6.90
N PHE A 145 -7.17 0.30 7.99
CA PHE A 145 -6.47 0.32 9.26
C PHE A 145 -5.31 -0.68 9.23
N VAL A 146 -4.10 -0.21 9.55
CA VAL A 146 -2.88 -1.01 9.47
C VAL A 146 -2.34 -1.26 10.86
N VAL A 147 -1.96 -2.50 11.16
CA VAL A 147 -1.31 -2.87 12.43
C VAL A 147 0.03 -3.50 12.16
N CYS A 148 1.06 -3.02 12.83
CA CYS A 148 2.39 -3.60 12.81
C CYS A 148 2.65 -4.46 14.06
N ASN A 149 3.20 -5.65 13.87
CA ASN A 149 3.68 -6.53 14.92
C ASN A 149 5.14 -6.92 14.67
N THR A 150 5.94 -6.98 15.74
CA THR A 150 7.39 -7.19 15.60
C THR A 150 7.95 -8.15 16.64
N PRO A 151 9.10 -8.81 16.34
CA PRO A 151 9.86 -9.57 17.33
C PRO A 151 10.36 -8.74 18.52
N SER A 152 10.49 -7.42 18.35
CA SER A 152 11.04 -6.49 19.35
C SER A 152 10.04 -6.04 20.42
N HIS A 153 8.74 -6.32 20.26
CA HIS A 153 7.75 -6.03 21.30
C HIS A 153 7.78 -7.10 22.40
N LYS A 154 8.09 -6.72 23.63
CA LYS A 154 8.17 -7.63 24.80
C LYS A 154 7.17 -7.23 25.88
N ALA A 155 7.00 -5.93 26.10
CA ALA A 155 6.11 -5.39 27.11
C ALA A 155 4.67 -5.28 26.58
N ARG A 156 4.51 -4.93 25.30
CA ARG A 156 3.25 -4.88 24.56
C ARG A 156 3.07 -6.13 23.72
N MET A 157 2.80 -7.27 24.35
CA MET A 157 2.62 -8.56 23.68
C MET A 157 1.52 -8.54 22.61
N SER A 158 0.53 -7.65 22.71
CA SER A 158 -0.50 -7.41 21.68
C SER A 158 0.06 -6.89 20.36
N ARG A 159 1.33 -6.45 20.34
CA ARG A 159 2.12 -6.07 19.17
C ARG A 159 3.30 -7.01 18.90
N TYR A 160 3.43 -8.11 19.65
CA TYR A 160 4.44 -9.12 19.37
C TYR A 160 4.03 -10.00 18.17
N ALA A 161 5.04 -10.45 17.41
CA ALA A 161 4.98 -11.57 16.48
C ALA A 161 6.38 -12.19 16.36
N SER A 162 6.49 -13.49 16.03
CA SER A 162 7.79 -14.17 15.91
C SER A 162 8.63 -13.67 14.73
N THR A 163 7.99 -13.04 13.73
CA THR A 163 8.63 -12.29 12.66
C THR A 163 7.91 -10.95 12.45
N PHE A 164 8.51 -10.05 11.66
CA PHE A 164 7.85 -8.83 11.22
C PHE A 164 6.55 -9.18 10.49
N MET A 165 5.43 -8.61 10.96
CA MET A 165 4.09 -8.91 10.48
C MET A 165 3.28 -7.62 10.36
N ILE A 166 2.56 -7.48 9.24
CA ILE A 166 1.64 -6.37 9.03
C ILE A 166 0.24 -6.91 8.75
N THR A 167 -0.75 -6.40 9.48
CA THR A 167 -2.16 -6.69 9.23
C THR A 167 -2.82 -5.49 8.57
N PHE A 168 -3.51 -5.73 7.45
CA PHE A 168 -4.30 -4.74 6.72
C PHE A 168 -5.78 -5.08 6.87
N GLN A 169 -6.53 -4.20 7.51
CA GLN A 169 -7.96 -4.37 7.77
C GLN A 169 -8.75 -3.23 7.11
N PRO A 170 -9.54 -3.49 6.06
CA PRO A 170 -10.37 -2.46 5.44
C PRO A 170 -11.28 -1.78 6.46
N ARG A 171 -11.41 -0.45 6.35
CA ARG A 171 -12.12 0.38 7.33
C ARG A 171 -13.56 -0.07 7.58
N TRP A 172 -14.25 -0.50 6.52
CA TRP A 172 -15.64 -0.93 6.60
C TRP A 172 -15.87 -2.15 7.51
N VAL A 173 -14.82 -2.89 7.91
CA VAL A 173 -14.92 -3.97 8.89
C VAL A 173 -15.37 -3.43 10.27
N PHE A 174 -15.10 -2.15 10.56
CA PHE A 174 -15.53 -1.50 11.79
C PHE A 174 -16.95 -0.92 11.70
N ASP A 175 -17.55 -0.83 10.51
CA ASP A 175 -18.86 -0.21 10.30
C ASP A 175 -19.95 -0.91 11.13
N GLY A 176 -20.67 -0.13 11.94
CA GLY A 176 -21.72 -0.66 12.82
C GLY A 176 -21.20 -1.45 14.03
N VAL A 177 -19.87 -1.60 14.18
CA VAL A 177 -19.24 -2.36 15.26
C VAL A 177 -18.44 -1.45 16.20
N ILE A 178 -17.57 -0.59 15.67
CA ILE A 178 -16.71 0.33 16.43
C ILE A 178 -16.80 1.73 15.80
N GLY A 179 -17.26 2.72 16.56
CA GLY A 179 -17.44 4.09 16.07
C GLY A 179 -18.57 4.82 16.80
N THR A 180 -18.72 6.12 16.55
CA THR A 180 -19.71 7.00 17.20
C THR A 180 -21.16 6.55 16.98
N ASN A 181 -21.45 5.87 15.87
CA ASN A 181 -22.80 5.43 15.50
C ASN A 181 -23.05 3.92 15.73
N ALA A 182 -22.13 3.19 16.35
CA ALA A 182 -22.26 1.76 16.58
C ALA A 182 -22.86 1.46 17.97
N PRO A 183 -24.02 0.77 18.07
CA PRO A 183 -24.78 0.61 19.33
C PRO A 183 -23.99 -0.03 20.49
N ASN A 184 -23.01 -0.87 20.15
CA ASN A 184 -22.20 -1.61 21.12
C ASN A 184 -20.73 -1.14 21.16
N SER A 185 -20.40 -0.01 20.54
CA SER A 185 -19.01 0.44 20.40
C SER A 185 -18.31 0.54 21.76
N ASP A 186 -18.94 1.13 22.76
CA ASP A 186 -18.29 1.33 24.06
C ASP A 186 -18.08 0.03 24.82
N LYS A 187 -19.02 -0.91 24.69
CA LYS A 187 -18.88 -2.25 25.29
C LYS A 187 -17.71 -3.00 24.65
N ILE A 188 -17.59 -2.94 23.33
CA ILE A 188 -16.50 -3.58 22.58
C ILE A 188 -15.17 -2.92 22.92
N LYS A 189 -15.09 -1.58 22.93
CA LYS A 189 -13.89 -0.83 23.33
C LYS A 189 -13.46 -1.15 24.76
N ARG A 190 -14.39 -1.23 25.72
CA ARG A 190 -14.10 -1.62 27.11
C ARG A 190 -13.56 -3.05 27.19
N GLU A 191 -14.13 -3.98 26.45
CA GLU A 191 -13.65 -5.36 26.44
C GLU A 191 -12.25 -5.47 25.83
N ILE A 192 -11.98 -4.77 24.72
CA ILE A 192 -10.64 -4.70 24.12
C ILE A 192 -9.65 -4.12 25.13
N ARG A 193 -9.98 -2.99 25.78
CA ARG A 193 -9.11 -2.38 26.81
C ARG A 193 -8.88 -3.32 27.99
N ARG A 194 -9.90 -4.04 28.46
CA ARG A 194 -9.76 -5.03 29.53
C ARG A 194 -8.80 -6.15 29.14
N ARG A 195 -8.91 -6.68 27.91
CA ARG A 195 -7.99 -7.71 27.41
C ARG A 195 -6.57 -7.19 27.27
N LEU A 196 -6.37 -5.96 26.79
CA LEU A 196 -5.04 -5.35 26.72
C LEU A 196 -4.34 -5.33 28.09
N HIS A 197 -5.04 -4.98 29.17
CA HIS A 197 -4.46 -4.99 30.53
C HIS A 197 -4.04 -6.38 31.03
N ILE A 198 -4.65 -7.44 30.49
CA ILE A 198 -4.31 -8.82 30.85
C ILE A 198 -3.19 -9.35 29.95
N PHE A 199 -3.21 -8.95 28.68
CA PHE A 199 -2.34 -9.47 27.64
C PHE A 199 -0.97 -8.79 27.63
N ASP A 200 -0.95 -7.47 27.87
CA ASP A 200 0.26 -6.65 27.89
C ASP A 200 0.76 -6.46 29.32
N SER A 201 2.08 -6.39 29.48
CA SER A 201 2.75 -6.05 30.74
C SER A 201 2.81 -4.53 30.98
N ILE A 202 2.25 -3.73 30.07
CA ILE A 202 2.18 -2.27 30.13
C ILE A 202 0.74 -1.78 29.93
N PRO A 203 0.39 -0.59 30.44
CA PRO A 203 -0.92 -0.01 30.19
C PRO A 203 -1.19 0.20 28.69
N PRO A 204 -2.47 0.21 28.28
CA PRO A 204 -2.85 0.56 26.91
C PRO A 204 -2.19 1.86 26.45
N SER A 205 -1.80 1.93 25.18
CA SER A 205 -1.19 3.16 24.64
C SER A 205 -2.14 4.35 24.76
N PRO A 206 -1.64 5.55 25.13
CA PRO A 206 -2.43 6.78 25.11
C PRO A 206 -2.93 7.14 23.71
N ASP A 207 -2.29 6.65 22.65
CA ASP A 207 -2.68 6.90 21.26
C ASP A 207 -3.93 6.13 20.82
N LEU A 208 -4.43 5.19 21.64
CA LEU A 208 -5.63 4.40 21.31
C LEU A 208 -6.91 5.24 21.44
N GLY A 209 -7.38 5.77 20.30
CA GLY A 209 -8.54 6.64 20.20
C GLY A 209 -9.66 6.12 19.28
N ALA A 210 -10.67 6.95 19.08
CA ALA A 210 -11.73 6.71 18.11
C ALA A 210 -11.42 7.46 16.81
N TYR A 211 -11.57 6.80 15.67
CA TYR A 211 -11.46 7.45 14.37
C TYR A 211 -12.46 8.60 14.22
N GLY A 212 -12.01 9.68 13.60
CA GLY A 212 -12.80 10.89 13.38
C GLY A 212 -13.00 11.77 14.61
N ASP A 213 -12.45 11.40 15.76
CA ASP A 213 -12.37 12.23 16.97
C ASP A 213 -11.33 13.34 16.78
N SER A 214 -11.65 14.58 17.16
CA SER A 214 -10.80 15.75 16.97
C SER A 214 -9.46 15.63 17.69
N ASP A 215 -9.41 14.86 18.78
CA ASP A 215 -8.20 14.68 19.60
C ASP A 215 -7.41 13.43 19.18
N ASN A 216 -7.93 12.62 18.26
CA ASN A 216 -7.29 11.40 17.79
C ASN A 216 -6.70 11.54 16.39
N ARG A 217 -5.62 10.83 16.11
CA ARG A 217 -5.06 10.67 14.76
C ARG A 217 -4.83 9.20 14.50
N GLU A 218 -5.52 8.65 13.50
CA GLU A 218 -5.59 7.20 13.30
C GLU A 218 -4.19 6.59 13.09
N TRP A 219 -3.30 7.31 12.41
CA TRP A 219 -1.92 6.87 12.13
C TRP A 219 -1.10 6.58 13.39
N LYS A 220 -1.38 7.25 14.52
CA LYS A 220 -0.68 7.00 15.79
C LYS A 220 -0.93 5.60 16.33
N GLN A 221 -2.02 4.96 15.90
CA GLN A 221 -2.39 3.61 16.33
C GLN A 221 -1.73 2.50 15.49
N TYR A 222 -1.15 2.85 14.33
CA TYR A 222 -0.63 1.86 13.37
C TYR A 222 0.63 1.16 13.86
N PHE A 223 1.54 1.94 14.43
CA PHE A 223 2.74 1.45 15.08
C PHE A 223 2.77 1.95 16.52
N LEU A 224 2.54 1.06 17.47
CA LEU A 224 2.67 1.37 18.90
C LEU A 224 4.03 0.89 19.38
N GLY A 225 4.82 1.77 19.99
CA GLY A 225 6.08 1.39 20.64
C GLY A 225 5.86 0.40 21.79
N ASP A 226 6.97 -0.15 22.31
CA ASP A 226 6.97 -1.04 23.49
C ASP A 226 7.01 -0.27 24.82
N ASP A 227 6.76 1.03 24.77
CA ASP A 227 6.59 1.93 25.91
C ASP A 227 5.39 2.88 25.64
N ASN A 228 5.07 3.74 26.60
CA ASN A 228 4.06 4.80 26.46
C ASN A 228 4.72 6.20 26.44
N LYS A 229 5.98 6.31 26.00
CA LYS A 229 6.63 7.62 25.86
C LYS A 229 6.07 8.29 24.61
N LEU A 230 5.53 9.50 24.76
CA LEU A 230 5.11 10.31 23.62
C LEU A 230 6.33 10.65 22.78
N LYS A 231 6.34 10.23 21.52
CA LYS A 231 7.51 10.34 20.64
C LYS A 231 7.27 11.16 19.38
N GLU A 232 6.05 11.18 18.84
CA GLU A 232 5.80 11.82 17.54
C GLU A 232 4.75 12.92 17.59
N GLU A 233 5.15 14.09 17.09
CA GLU A 233 4.27 15.22 16.81
C GLU A 233 3.69 15.16 15.39
N CYS A 234 4.38 14.46 14.47
CA CYS A 234 4.04 14.40 13.04
C CYS A 234 4.02 12.97 12.49
N CYS A 235 3.13 12.71 11.54
CA CYS A 235 3.02 11.41 10.86
C CYS A 235 4.21 11.17 9.91
N PRO A 236 4.89 10.01 9.96
CA PRO A 236 5.95 9.65 8.99
C PRO A 236 5.42 9.28 7.59
N PHE A 237 4.09 9.23 7.42
CA PHE A 237 3.48 9.06 6.11
C PHE A 237 3.61 10.35 5.31
N HIS A 238 4.24 10.22 4.16
CA HIS A 238 4.31 11.25 3.16
C HIS A 238 3.21 10.95 2.16
N HIS A 239 2.13 11.72 2.27
CA HIS A 239 1.18 11.83 1.17
C HIS A 239 1.93 12.57 0.07
N HIS A 240 2.75 11.84 -0.69
CA HIS A 240 3.47 12.40 -1.80
C HIS A 240 2.40 12.88 -2.80
N SER A 241 2.03 14.17 -2.74
CA SER A 241 2.21 14.94 -3.95
C SER A 241 3.70 14.83 -4.18
N SER A 242 4.12 13.90 -5.02
CA SER A 242 5.51 13.91 -5.38
C SER A 242 5.75 15.32 -5.92
N ALA A 243 6.60 16.10 -5.25
CA ALA A 243 7.36 17.13 -5.93
C ALA A 243 8.36 16.44 -6.87
N GLN A 244 7.96 15.34 -7.52
CA GLN A 244 8.61 14.85 -8.72
C GLN A 244 8.32 15.94 -9.72
N ARG A 245 9.40 16.50 -10.25
CA ARG A 245 9.26 17.31 -11.45
C ARG A 245 8.87 16.36 -12.58
N PRO A 246 8.18 16.88 -13.60
CA PRO A 246 8.04 16.16 -14.85
C PRO A 246 9.40 15.64 -15.31
N THR A 247 9.48 14.37 -15.67
CA THR A 247 10.72 13.78 -16.18
C THR A 247 10.47 13.07 -17.49
N VAL A 248 11.41 13.22 -18.42
CA VAL A 248 11.40 12.49 -19.68
C VAL A 248 12.40 11.36 -19.59
N GLN A 249 11.92 10.14 -19.84
CA GLN A 249 12.71 8.93 -19.93
C GLN A 249 12.78 8.50 -21.38
N LYS A 250 13.99 8.25 -21.87
CA LYS A 250 14.20 7.72 -23.22
C LYS A 250 14.06 6.20 -23.20
N THR A 251 13.29 5.65 -24.12
CA THR A 251 13.13 4.21 -24.30
C THR A 251 13.34 3.84 -25.77
N SER A 252 13.40 2.53 -26.07
CA SER A 252 13.41 2.00 -27.44
C SER A 252 12.02 1.57 -27.94
N LEU A 253 10.96 1.81 -27.15
CA LEU A 253 9.62 1.32 -27.43
C LEU A 253 8.91 2.27 -28.41
N VAL A 254 8.84 1.90 -29.69
CA VAL A 254 8.20 2.73 -30.74
C VAL A 254 7.03 2.05 -31.44
N LYS A 255 6.72 0.80 -31.06
CA LYS A 255 5.58 0.05 -31.63
C LYS A 255 4.38 0.17 -30.70
N LEU A 256 3.24 0.60 -31.24
CA LEU A 256 2.01 0.82 -30.47
C LEU A 256 1.61 -0.37 -29.55
N PRO A 257 1.61 -1.64 -30.00
CA PRO A 257 1.24 -2.76 -29.12
C PRO A 257 2.18 -2.92 -27.92
N ILE A 258 3.48 -2.65 -28.10
CA ILE A 258 4.48 -2.77 -27.03
C ILE A 258 4.34 -1.61 -26.04
N ALA A 259 4.10 -0.39 -26.55
CA ALA A 259 3.82 0.78 -25.72
C ALA A 259 2.58 0.57 -24.84
N ILE A 260 1.47 0.11 -25.43
CA ILE A 260 0.25 -0.25 -24.70
C ILE A 260 0.55 -1.29 -23.62
N GLN A 261 1.20 -2.40 -23.99
CA GLN A 261 1.50 -3.48 -23.05
C GLN A 261 2.40 -3.02 -21.88
N SER A 262 3.35 -2.11 -22.15
CA SER A 262 4.24 -1.55 -21.13
C SER A 262 3.51 -0.65 -20.14
N LEU A 263 2.39 -0.05 -20.55
CA LEU A 263 1.61 0.90 -19.76
C LEU A 263 0.31 0.32 -19.19
N LEU A 264 -0.11 -0.88 -19.59
CA LEU A 264 -1.32 -1.52 -19.07
C LEU A 264 -1.12 -1.96 -17.60
N PRO A 265 -2.07 -1.68 -16.71
CA PRO A 265 -2.08 -2.27 -15.37
C PRO A 265 -2.57 -3.74 -15.44
N PRO A 266 -2.36 -4.55 -14.39
CA PRO A 266 -2.94 -5.90 -14.29
C PRO A 266 -4.46 -5.93 -14.48
N THR A 267 -5.16 -4.85 -14.10
CA THR A 267 -6.59 -4.65 -14.35
C THR A 267 -6.84 -3.16 -14.53
N GLY A 268 -7.38 -2.75 -15.68
CA GLY A 268 -7.64 -1.34 -16.00
C GLY A 268 -7.48 -1.05 -17.49
N SER A 269 -7.13 0.19 -17.83
CA SER A 269 -7.02 0.66 -19.20
C SER A 269 -5.86 1.65 -19.37
N VAL A 270 -5.56 1.94 -20.63
CA VAL A 270 -4.74 3.07 -21.10
C VAL A 270 -5.51 3.75 -22.23
N GLU A 271 -5.21 5.03 -22.48
CA GLU A 271 -5.77 5.78 -23.59
C GLU A 271 -4.77 5.87 -24.74
N VAL A 272 -5.23 5.74 -25.98
CA VAL A 272 -4.42 5.98 -27.17
C VAL A 272 -4.93 7.24 -27.84
N GLN A 273 -4.05 8.22 -28.03
CA GLN A 273 -4.41 9.52 -28.57
C GLN A 273 -3.62 9.84 -29.83
N VAL A 274 -4.30 10.45 -30.80
CA VAL A 274 -3.71 11.01 -32.02
C VAL A 274 -4.01 12.50 -32.05
N ASP A 275 -2.95 13.29 -32.01
CA ASP A 275 -3.00 14.73 -32.21
C ASP A 275 -2.61 15.03 -33.67
N THR A 276 -3.46 15.77 -34.38
CA THR A 276 -3.17 16.26 -35.73
C THR A 276 -2.01 17.28 -35.72
N PRO A 277 -1.38 17.56 -36.88
CA PRO A 277 -0.36 18.59 -36.99
C PRO A 277 -0.71 19.90 -36.25
N PHE A 278 0.21 20.39 -35.44
CA PHE A 278 0.08 21.62 -34.64
C PHE A 278 -1.11 21.67 -33.67
N ARG A 279 -1.73 20.53 -33.36
CA ARG A 279 -2.79 20.46 -32.34
C ARG A 279 -2.23 20.95 -31.01
N THR A 280 -2.91 21.93 -30.40
CA THR A 280 -2.55 22.48 -29.10
C THR A 280 -3.57 22.08 -28.04
N HIS A 281 -3.06 21.69 -26.87
CA HIS A 281 -3.83 21.60 -25.64
C HIS A 281 -3.40 22.76 -24.73
N THR A 282 -4.34 23.64 -24.39
CA THR A 282 -4.09 24.85 -23.60
C THR A 282 -3.65 24.51 -22.18
N LEU A 283 -3.02 25.45 -21.47
CA LEU A 283 -2.56 25.26 -20.09
C LEU A 283 -3.67 24.69 -19.19
N HIS A 284 -3.42 23.52 -18.61
CA HIS A 284 -4.33 22.84 -17.70
C HIS A 284 -3.55 21.98 -16.69
N GLN A 285 -4.28 21.33 -15.79
CA GLN A 285 -3.72 20.36 -14.85
C GLN A 285 -4.79 19.32 -14.52
N HIS A 286 -4.34 18.14 -14.10
CA HIS A 286 -5.21 17.04 -13.70
C HIS A 286 -4.90 16.62 -12.27
N LYS A 287 -5.90 16.09 -11.56
CA LYS A 287 -5.72 15.61 -10.18
C LYS A 287 -5.02 14.26 -10.09
N THR A 288 -4.79 13.61 -11.22
CA THR A 288 -4.21 12.28 -11.35
C THR A 288 -2.84 12.40 -12.01
N ASP A 289 -1.91 11.51 -11.63
CA ASP A 289 -0.64 11.38 -12.34
C ASP A 289 -0.86 10.81 -13.74
N GLU A 290 0.01 11.17 -14.68
CA GLU A 290 -0.03 10.67 -16.04
C GLU A 290 1.34 10.21 -16.51
N THR A 291 1.36 9.18 -17.34
CA THR A 291 2.50 8.77 -18.13
C THR A 291 2.12 8.84 -19.60
N LEU A 292 2.80 9.70 -20.35
CA LEU A 292 2.60 9.85 -21.79
C LEU A 292 3.79 9.21 -22.50
N HIS A 293 3.51 8.26 -23.38
CA HIS A 293 4.55 7.57 -24.14
C HIS A 293 4.37 7.79 -25.64
N ILE A 294 5.35 8.44 -26.26
CA ILE A 294 5.27 8.85 -27.65
C ILE A 294 5.63 7.67 -28.54
N VAL A 295 4.71 7.28 -29.41
CA VAL A 295 4.88 6.14 -30.32
C VAL A 295 5.39 6.62 -31.68
N GLN A 296 4.83 7.72 -32.19
CA GLN A 296 5.20 8.30 -33.48
C GLN A 296 5.04 9.83 -33.45
N GLY A 297 5.88 10.51 -34.22
CA GLY A 297 5.88 11.97 -34.30
C GLY A 297 6.55 12.60 -33.09
N GLU A 298 6.12 13.82 -32.79
CA GLU A 298 6.63 14.57 -31.65
C GLU A 298 5.60 15.53 -31.07
N ILE A 299 5.83 15.89 -29.81
CA ILE A 299 5.00 16.82 -29.06
C ILE A 299 5.88 17.68 -28.16
N HIS A 300 5.56 18.96 -28.10
CA HIS A 300 6.26 19.95 -27.29
C HIS A 300 5.41 20.28 -26.07
N PHE A 301 5.86 19.90 -24.88
CA PHE A 301 5.20 20.22 -23.61
C PHE A 301 5.77 21.51 -23.02
N GLN A 302 4.89 22.40 -22.60
CA GLN A 302 5.25 23.57 -21.80
C GLN A 302 5.07 23.21 -20.32
N LEU A 303 6.17 23.12 -19.58
CA LEU A 303 6.26 22.66 -18.20
C LEU A 303 7.19 23.60 -17.42
N ASP A 304 6.76 24.14 -16.28
CA ASP A 304 7.55 25.03 -15.42
C ASP A 304 8.22 26.21 -16.16
N GLY A 305 7.54 26.76 -17.18
CA GLY A 305 8.07 27.86 -18.00
C GLY A 305 9.14 27.45 -19.04
N ALA A 306 9.43 26.16 -19.18
CA ALA A 306 10.30 25.60 -20.21
C ALA A 306 9.50 24.79 -21.23
N THR A 307 10.04 24.65 -22.44
CA THR A 307 9.48 23.76 -23.48
C THR A 307 10.32 22.49 -23.54
N ILE A 308 9.68 21.35 -23.33
CA ILE A 308 10.27 20.01 -23.41
C ILE A 308 9.76 19.34 -24.68
N ARG A 309 10.68 18.97 -25.58
CA ARG A 309 10.36 18.19 -26.79
C ARG A 309 10.42 16.70 -26.47
N CYS A 310 9.32 15.99 -26.72
CA CYS A 310 9.24 14.52 -26.65
C CYS A 310 9.00 13.97 -28.05
N LYS A 311 9.79 12.97 -28.45
CA LYS A 311 9.69 12.29 -29.75
C LYS A 311 9.41 10.80 -29.55
N ALA A 312 9.14 10.07 -30.64
CA ALA A 312 8.97 8.62 -30.62
C ALA A 312 10.01 7.90 -29.73
N GLY A 313 9.53 7.08 -28.80
CA GLY A 313 10.31 6.36 -27.79
C GLY A 313 10.48 7.11 -26.46
N ASP A 314 10.20 8.40 -26.40
CA ASP A 314 10.24 9.16 -25.15
C ASP A 314 8.98 8.89 -24.31
N ARG A 315 9.18 8.84 -23.00
CA ARG A 315 8.13 8.72 -21.99
C ARG A 315 8.20 9.90 -21.04
N LEU A 316 7.15 10.72 -21.02
CA LEU A 316 6.96 11.78 -20.04
C LEU A 316 6.23 11.20 -18.81
N LEU A 317 6.86 11.28 -17.65
CA LEU A 317 6.23 11.07 -16.35
C LEU A 317 5.75 12.44 -15.85
N LEU A 318 4.44 12.61 -15.73
CA LEU A 318 3.77 13.87 -15.44
C LEU A 318 2.97 13.76 -14.13
N PRO A 319 3.50 14.27 -13.01
CA PRO A 319 2.83 14.18 -11.73
C PRO A 319 1.54 15.01 -11.65
N ALA A 320 0.62 14.57 -10.80
CA ALA A 320 -0.67 15.19 -10.57
C ALA A 320 -0.53 16.66 -10.15
N ASN A 321 -1.44 17.48 -10.66
CA ASN A 321 -1.51 18.93 -10.45
C ASN A 321 -0.30 19.68 -11.01
N THR A 322 0.48 19.07 -11.92
CA THR A 322 1.49 19.81 -12.66
C THR A 322 0.80 20.62 -13.77
N PRO A 323 0.88 21.97 -13.75
CA PRO A 323 0.36 22.80 -14.84
C PRO A 323 1.17 22.54 -16.11
N HIS A 324 0.48 22.23 -17.21
CA HIS A 324 1.13 21.92 -18.47
C HIS A 324 0.26 22.31 -19.67
N ALA A 325 0.92 22.59 -20.79
CA ALA A 325 0.30 22.73 -22.10
C ALA A 325 1.10 21.90 -23.11
N SER A 326 0.53 21.59 -24.26
CA SER A 326 1.25 20.83 -25.28
C SER A 326 0.90 21.27 -26.69
N THR A 327 1.82 21.08 -27.63
CA THR A 327 1.59 21.28 -29.07
C THR A 327 2.28 20.21 -29.88
N ALA A 328 1.51 19.49 -30.70
CA ALA A 328 2.04 18.46 -31.60
C ALA A 328 2.92 19.07 -32.70
N GLY A 329 3.92 18.30 -33.17
CA GLY A 329 4.80 18.69 -34.27
C GLY A 329 4.10 18.75 -35.63
N GLU A 330 4.88 19.01 -36.68
CA GLU A 330 4.39 19.18 -38.06
C GLU A 330 3.73 17.93 -38.65
N ASP A 331 4.16 16.74 -38.22
CA ASP A 331 3.59 15.46 -38.64
C ASP A 331 2.46 14.95 -37.71
N GLY A 332 2.10 15.74 -36.68
CA GLY A 332 1.24 15.30 -35.58
C GLY A 332 1.95 14.38 -34.59
N CYS A 333 1.17 13.73 -33.72
CA CYS A 333 1.72 12.85 -32.67
C CYS A 333 0.75 11.72 -32.32
N LEU A 334 1.24 10.47 -32.29
CA LEU A 334 0.55 9.31 -31.72
C LEU A 334 1.21 8.92 -30.41
N TYR A 335 0.43 8.82 -29.34
CA TYR A 335 0.95 8.49 -28.02
C TYR A 335 -0.07 7.72 -27.17
N VAL A 336 0.42 7.10 -26.10
CA VAL A 336 -0.38 6.34 -25.14
C VAL A 336 -0.31 7.01 -23.77
N ILE A 337 -1.44 7.16 -23.10
CA ILE A 337 -1.56 7.76 -21.77
C ILE A 337 -1.95 6.67 -20.76
N ALA A 338 -1.20 6.58 -19.66
CA ALA A 338 -1.63 5.88 -18.46
C ALA A 338 -1.92 6.91 -17.36
N THR A 339 -3.04 6.79 -16.66
CA THR A 339 -3.42 7.66 -15.53
C THR A 339 -2.73 7.25 -14.23
N ARG A 340 -1.41 7.04 -14.30
CA ARG A 340 -0.48 6.77 -13.19
C ARG A 340 0.96 6.97 -13.68
N LEU A 341 1.91 7.11 -12.77
CA LEU A 341 3.34 7.10 -13.13
C LEU A 341 3.81 5.67 -13.41
N VAL A 342 4.36 5.44 -14.61
CA VAL A 342 4.92 4.15 -15.04
C VAL A 342 6.36 4.37 -15.52
N PRO A 343 7.33 4.47 -14.59
CA PRO A 343 8.72 4.64 -14.96
C PRO A 343 9.21 3.45 -15.78
N GLU A 344 10.11 3.71 -16.73
CA GLU A 344 10.80 2.65 -17.45
C GLU A 344 11.60 1.80 -16.47
N ARG A 345 11.33 0.49 -16.48
CA ARG A 345 12.10 -0.46 -15.68
C ARG A 345 13.44 -0.66 -16.38
N SER A 346 14.54 -0.33 -15.71
CA SER A 346 15.86 -0.75 -16.15
C SER A 346 15.90 -2.28 -16.15
N VAL A 347 15.79 -2.89 -17.33
CA VAL A 347 16.10 -4.30 -17.51
C VAL A 347 17.59 -4.43 -17.23
N GLN A 348 17.96 -4.94 -16.04
CA GLN A 348 19.24 -5.61 -15.93
C GLN A 348 19.17 -6.80 -16.90
N SER A 349 19.98 -6.68 -17.95
CA SER A 349 20.22 -7.66 -19.00
C SER A 349 20.16 -9.11 -18.49
N LYS A 350 19.05 -9.79 -18.74
CA LYS A 350 19.02 -11.24 -18.93
C LYS A 350 18.98 -11.50 -20.43
N GLU A 351 20.10 -11.26 -21.09
CA GLU A 351 20.43 -11.82 -22.39
C GLU A 351 21.84 -12.39 -22.27
N THR A 352 21.92 -13.64 -21.80
CA THR A 352 22.91 -14.62 -22.19
C THR A 352 22.40 -15.99 -21.75
N GLU A 353 22.67 -17.01 -22.57
CA GLU A 353 22.29 -18.43 -22.42
C GLU A 353 20.89 -18.80 -22.93
N ALA A 354 20.68 -18.58 -24.23
CA ALA A 354 19.92 -19.51 -25.07
C ALA A 354 20.62 -19.71 -26.42
N GLU A 355 21.93 -19.98 -26.36
CA GLU A 355 22.64 -20.69 -27.42
C GLU A 355 23.54 -21.69 -26.70
N HIS A 356 23.11 -22.95 -26.62
CA HIS A 356 23.90 -24.12 -27.00
C HIS A 356 22.94 -25.32 -27.04
N VAL A 357 23.09 -26.04 -28.15
CA VAL A 357 22.43 -27.28 -28.57
C VAL A 357 22.60 -28.39 -27.55
#